data_AF-A0A7C4BGU1-F1
#
_entry.id   AF-A0A7C4BGU1-F1
#
_cell.length_a   1.000
_cell.length_b   1.000
_cell.length_c   1.000
_cell.angle_alpha   90.00
_cell.angle_beta   90.00
_cell.angle_gamma   90.00
#
_symmetry.space_group_name_H-M   'P 1'
#
loop_
_entity.id
_entity.type
_entity.pdbx_description
1 polymer ?
#
loop_
_entity_poly.entity_id
_entity_poly.type
_entity_poly.pdbx_seq_one_letter_code
_entity_poly.pdbx_strand_id
1 'polypeptide(L)'
;MPLPVISFVGFFVLAGIAWLCSEQRKNVNWKAVCWGCGLQLMIGAVVFRAPVARRAFLWLNDAVMALLRASGRGTSFVFGPLAAGPGESGSVGFVLAFQVLPVVIFFSAFTAVLYHFGILQPVVRLFAKLFRWLMGISGAEALCGSANIFVGVESALVVRPYLAGMTRSELMMVLSAGMATVASSTLGMYVSFLGKVFPQIAGHLISASVISIPAAVVMAKLMVPETAYPATMGTVPPEDASLKSRSAMSAVIEGSWDGVRLAVGIGALLIALLGLLAVADGFLSFVAGKLGAGGRFSFVTLLGWLFIPLTALLGIAPADVLTASRLLGERVILTEVVPYQELADLAAAGGFSDPRTVVVLSYALCGFAHIASVAIFVGGTAALVPSRRNELALLGGRALVAATLATLMTGCVAGIFSRGEAMLLLPG
;
A
#
# COMPACT_ATOMS: atom_id res chain seq x y z
N MET A 1 -11.84 -15.02 22.45
CA MET A 1 -10.59 -14.24 22.60
C MET A 1 -10.90 -12.78 22.32
N PRO A 2 -10.31 -11.82 23.06
CA PRO A 2 -10.41 -10.40 22.71
C PRO A 2 -9.86 -10.14 21.31
N LEU A 3 -10.53 -9.29 20.53
CA LEU A 3 -10.14 -9.01 19.15
C LEU A 3 -8.67 -8.57 18.97
N PRO A 4 -8.09 -7.70 19.83
CA PRO A 4 -6.66 -7.35 19.73
C PRO A 4 -5.71 -8.53 19.95
N VAL A 5 -6.11 -9.52 20.76
CA VAL A 5 -5.33 -10.76 20.97
C VAL A 5 -5.36 -11.61 19.70
N ILE A 6 -6.50 -11.65 19.01
CA ILE A 6 -6.60 -12.32 17.71
C ILE A 6 -5.67 -11.64 16.70
N SER A 7 -5.68 -10.30 16.61
CA SER A 7 -4.75 -9.55 15.76
C SER A 7 -3.28 -9.84 16.09
N PHE A 8 -2.94 -9.95 17.37
CA PHE A 8 -1.58 -10.28 17.81
C PHE A 8 -1.17 -11.69 17.40
N VAL A 9 -2.05 -12.69 17.59
CA VAL A 9 -1.79 -14.06 17.12
C VAL A 9 -1.70 -14.09 15.59
N GLY A 10 -2.63 -13.41 14.91
CA GLY A 10 -2.67 -13.29 13.45
C GLY A 10 -1.39 -12.73 12.85
N PHE A 11 -0.82 -11.69 13.48
CA PHE A 11 0.45 -11.10 13.10
C PHE A 11 1.58 -12.15 12.99
N PHE A 12 1.71 -13.04 13.96
CA PHE A 12 2.72 -14.12 13.93
C PHE A 12 2.30 -15.31 13.06
N VAL A 13 1.00 -15.61 12.96
CA VAL A 13 0.51 -16.66 12.05
C VAL A 13 0.79 -16.28 10.59
N LEU A 14 0.60 -15.02 10.20
CA LEU A 14 0.91 -14.53 8.85
C LEU A 14 2.42 -14.66 8.53
N ALA A 15 3.28 -14.32 9.49
CA ALA A 15 4.73 -14.58 9.36
C ALA A 15 5.02 -16.09 9.24
N GLY A 16 4.31 -16.93 10.00
CA GLY A 16 4.36 -18.39 9.88
C GLY A 16 3.97 -18.89 8.48
N ILE A 17 2.91 -18.33 7.89
CA ILE A 17 2.48 -18.64 6.52
C ILE A 17 3.59 -18.28 5.52
N ALA A 18 4.21 -17.10 5.64
CA ALA A 18 5.33 -16.71 4.79
C ALA A 18 6.54 -17.65 4.95
N TRP A 19 6.85 -18.08 6.17
CA TRP A 19 7.90 -19.06 6.44
C TRP A 19 7.60 -20.44 5.83
N LEU A 20 6.33 -20.88 5.84
CA LEU A 20 5.92 -22.12 5.16
C LEU A 20 6.13 -22.03 3.65
N CYS A 21 5.96 -20.85 3.06
CA CYS A 21 6.21 -20.58 1.64
C CYS A 21 7.69 -20.32 1.29
N SER A 22 8.62 -20.46 2.26
CA SER A 22 10.04 -20.16 2.08
C SER A 22 10.77 -21.09 1.10
N GLU A 23 11.61 -20.52 0.23
CA GLU A 23 12.54 -21.27 -0.62
C GLU A 23 13.61 -22.01 0.21
N GLN A 24 14.07 -21.43 1.33
CA GLN A 24 15.17 -21.97 2.14
C GLN A 24 14.97 -21.72 3.65
N ARG A 25 14.04 -22.46 4.27
CA ARG A 25 13.65 -22.30 5.70
C ARG A 25 14.80 -22.29 6.71
N LYS A 26 15.95 -22.92 6.39
CA LYS A 26 17.13 -22.99 7.25
C LYS A 26 18.00 -21.73 7.22
N ASN A 27 17.92 -20.93 6.15
CA ASN A 27 18.80 -19.77 5.94
C ASN A 27 18.13 -18.42 6.26
N VAL A 28 17.00 -18.46 6.98
CA VAL A 28 16.25 -17.26 7.36
C VAL A 28 17.09 -16.39 8.30
N ASN A 29 17.24 -15.12 7.93
CA ASN A 29 17.85 -14.12 8.80
C ASN A 29 16.86 -13.71 9.91
N TRP A 30 16.88 -14.45 11.01
CA TRP A 30 16.01 -14.19 12.15
C TRP A 30 16.23 -12.82 12.80
N LYS A 31 17.42 -12.23 12.67
CA LYS A 31 17.64 -10.84 13.12
C LYS A 31 16.73 -9.88 12.35
N ALA A 32 16.68 -9.98 11.02
CA ALA A 32 15.81 -9.17 10.19
C ALA A 32 14.32 -9.40 10.51
N VAL A 33 13.93 -10.65 10.73
CA VAL A 33 12.54 -11.02 11.07
C VAL A 33 12.14 -10.46 12.44
N CYS A 34 12.93 -10.70 13.48
CA CYS A 34 12.62 -10.24 14.84
C CYS A 34 12.62 -8.71 14.94
N TRP A 35 13.61 -8.03 14.36
CA TRP A 35 13.62 -6.56 14.32
C TRP A 35 12.50 -5.99 13.44
N GLY A 36 12.18 -6.62 12.32
CA GLY A 36 11.07 -6.21 11.46
C GLY A 36 9.73 -6.32 12.18
N CYS A 37 9.48 -7.43 12.88
CA CYS A 37 8.30 -7.59 13.74
C CYS A 37 8.28 -6.56 14.88
N GLY A 38 9.40 -6.39 15.58
CA GLY A 38 9.53 -5.42 16.67
C GLY A 38 9.30 -3.97 16.21
N LEU A 39 9.85 -3.59 15.06
CA LEU A 39 9.67 -2.26 14.47
C LEU A 39 8.22 -1.98 14.12
N GLN A 40 7.52 -2.93 13.49
CA GLN A 40 6.09 -2.78 13.17
C GLN A 40 5.27 -2.53 14.44
N LEU A 41 5.47 -3.36 15.47
CA LEU A 41 4.75 -3.23 16.74
C LEU A 41 5.14 -1.95 17.49
N MET A 42 6.41 -1.55 17.46
CA MET A 42 6.89 -0.32 18.08
C MET A 42 6.32 0.92 17.40
N ILE A 43 6.36 0.98 16.06
CA ILE A 43 5.78 2.07 15.29
C ILE A 43 4.28 2.13 15.53
N GLY A 44 3.58 0.98 15.48
CA GLY A 44 2.16 0.89 15.83
C GLY A 44 1.86 1.41 17.24
N ALA A 45 2.62 0.98 18.25
CA ALA A 45 2.47 1.48 19.61
C ALA A 45 2.69 2.99 19.69
N VAL A 46 3.71 3.53 19.03
CA VAL A 46 3.97 4.98 19.00
C VAL A 46 2.80 5.72 18.34
N VAL A 47 2.35 5.27 17.18
CA VAL A 47 1.25 5.90 16.40
C VAL A 47 -0.05 5.93 17.21
N PHE A 48 -0.44 4.81 17.82
CA PHE A 48 -1.73 4.63 18.48
C PHE A 48 -1.73 4.89 20.00
N ARG A 49 -0.56 5.05 20.64
CA ARG A 49 -0.47 5.19 22.11
C ARG A 49 0.35 6.39 22.58
N ALA A 50 1.22 6.98 21.76
CA ALA A 50 2.10 8.06 22.21
C ALA A 50 1.47 9.46 22.01
N PRO A 51 1.29 10.26 23.08
CA PRO A 51 0.69 11.60 22.97
C PRO A 51 1.50 12.58 22.10
N VAL A 52 2.83 12.44 22.09
CA VAL A 52 3.70 13.27 21.26
C VAL A 52 3.53 12.92 19.78
N ALA A 53 3.43 11.62 19.47
CA ALA A 53 3.19 11.16 18.10
C ALA A 53 1.85 11.67 17.57
N ARG A 54 0.80 11.69 18.41
CA ARG A 54 -0.50 12.27 18.05
C ARG A 54 -0.38 13.69 17.52
N ARG A 55 0.37 14.59 18.20
CA ARG A 55 0.52 15.98 17.73
C ARG A 55 1.19 16.05 16.36
N ALA A 56 2.24 15.27 16.15
CA ALA A 56 2.93 15.20 14.87
C ALA A 56 2.03 14.64 13.75
N PHE A 57 1.29 13.56 14.02
CA PHE A 57 0.39 12.95 13.04
C PHE A 57 -0.85 13.80 12.73
N LEU A 58 -1.40 14.51 13.72
CA LEU A 58 -2.48 15.47 13.49
C LEU A 58 -2.00 16.63 12.62
N TRP A 59 -0.83 17.19 12.92
CA TRP A 59 -0.23 18.23 12.08
C TRP A 59 -0.01 17.73 10.65
N LEU A 60 0.49 16.49 10.50
CA LEU A 60 0.71 15.89 9.19
C LEU A 60 -0.60 15.62 8.45
N ASN A 61 -1.63 15.14 9.15
CA ASN A 61 -2.97 14.94 8.63
C ASN A 61 -3.54 16.26 8.11
N ASP A 62 -3.46 17.32 8.91
CA ASP A 62 -3.94 18.65 8.54
C ASP A 62 -3.17 19.22 7.35
N ALA A 63 -1.86 18.98 7.27
CA ALA A 63 -1.04 19.36 6.13
C ALA A 63 -1.48 18.63 4.85
N VAL A 64 -1.71 17.32 4.89
CA VAL A 64 -2.21 16.56 3.72
C VAL A 64 -3.62 16.99 3.33
N MET A 65 -4.50 17.23 4.30
CA MET A 65 -5.85 17.76 4.03
C MET A 65 -5.80 19.16 3.43
N ALA A 66 -4.86 20.02 3.85
CA ALA A 66 -4.64 21.33 3.23
C ALA A 66 -4.15 21.20 1.78
N LEU A 67 -3.25 20.26 1.50
CA LEU A 67 -2.80 19.94 0.15
C LEU A 67 -3.94 19.43 -0.74
N LEU A 68 -4.82 18.57 -0.21
CA LEU A 68 -6.01 18.11 -0.92
C LEU A 68 -7.00 19.24 -1.25
N ARG A 69 -7.22 20.16 -0.31
CA ARG A 69 -8.03 21.36 -0.58
C ARG A 69 -7.36 22.26 -1.64
N ALA A 70 -6.03 22.36 -1.61
CA ALA A 70 -5.29 23.13 -2.61
C ALA A 70 -5.40 22.49 -4.01
N SER A 71 -5.30 21.16 -4.11
CA SER A 71 -5.46 20.44 -5.39
C SER A 71 -6.86 20.64 -5.97
N GLY A 72 -7.88 20.68 -5.11
CA GLY A 72 -9.27 20.93 -5.51
C GLY A 72 -9.45 22.22 -6.32
N ARG A 73 -8.67 23.28 -6.07
CA ARG A 73 -8.74 24.53 -6.86
C ARG A 73 -8.38 24.33 -8.33
N GLY A 74 -7.32 23.56 -8.60
CA GLY A 74 -6.91 23.25 -9.97
C GLY A 74 -7.95 22.37 -10.67
N THR A 75 -8.47 21.38 -9.95
CA THR A 75 -9.52 20.49 -10.45
C THR A 75 -10.80 21.24 -10.79
N SER A 76 -11.29 22.11 -9.91
CA SER A 76 -12.48 22.94 -10.15
C SER A 76 -12.28 23.94 -11.29
N PHE A 77 -11.07 24.49 -11.47
CA PHE A 77 -10.79 25.37 -12.60
C PHE A 77 -10.86 24.64 -13.95
N VAL A 78 -10.29 23.43 -14.03
CA VAL A 78 -10.23 22.66 -15.28
C VAL A 78 -11.58 22.02 -15.62
N PHE A 79 -12.30 21.48 -14.63
CA PHE A 79 -13.50 20.66 -14.87
C PHE A 79 -14.82 21.31 -14.42
N GLY A 80 -14.78 22.47 -13.78
CA GLY A 80 -15.99 23.21 -13.37
C GLY A 80 -16.91 22.37 -12.47
N PRO A 81 -18.23 22.36 -12.74
CA PRO A 81 -19.21 21.60 -11.94
C PRO A 81 -18.94 20.09 -11.85
N LEU A 82 -18.21 19.49 -12.80
CA LEU A 82 -17.87 18.06 -12.77
C LEU A 82 -16.91 17.71 -11.62
N ALA A 83 -16.15 18.69 -11.13
CA ALA A 83 -15.27 18.55 -9.98
C ALA A 83 -16.01 18.61 -8.63
N ALA A 84 -17.28 19.02 -8.60
CA ALA A 84 -18.05 19.18 -7.37
C ALA A 84 -18.51 17.81 -6.83
N GLY A 85 -18.21 17.54 -5.56
CA GLY A 85 -18.53 16.27 -4.92
C GLY A 85 -20.04 16.10 -4.68
N PRO A 86 -20.52 14.87 -4.43
CA PRO A 86 -21.94 14.63 -4.14
C PRO A 86 -22.46 15.52 -3.00
N GLY A 87 -23.58 16.21 -3.24
CA GLY A 87 -24.20 17.12 -2.27
C GLY A 87 -23.71 18.57 -2.32
N GLU A 88 -22.73 18.88 -3.17
CA GLU A 88 -22.30 20.27 -3.41
C GLU A 88 -23.16 20.94 -4.50
N SER A 89 -23.31 22.26 -4.39
CA SER A 89 -24.08 23.06 -5.36
C SER A 89 -23.52 22.90 -6.78
N GLY A 90 -24.35 22.43 -7.71
CA GLY A 90 -23.94 22.17 -9.10
C GLY A 90 -23.30 20.79 -9.34
N SER A 91 -23.23 19.91 -8.33
CA SER A 91 -22.74 18.55 -8.50
C SER A 91 -23.67 17.69 -9.34
N VAL A 92 -23.08 16.87 -10.22
CA VAL A 92 -23.76 15.83 -11.00
C VAL A 92 -23.71 14.46 -10.32
N GLY A 93 -23.29 14.41 -9.05
CA GLY A 93 -23.01 13.18 -8.32
C GLY A 93 -21.51 12.85 -8.30
N PHE A 94 -21.19 11.61 -7.94
CA PHE A 94 -19.80 11.17 -7.81
C PHE A 94 -19.23 10.79 -9.17
N VAL A 95 -18.16 11.45 -9.59
CA VAL A 95 -17.44 11.13 -10.84
C VAL A 95 -15.95 10.99 -10.55
N LEU A 96 -15.50 9.74 -10.36
CA LEU A 96 -14.11 9.38 -10.04
C LEU A 96 -13.09 10.11 -10.93
N ALA A 97 -13.36 10.17 -12.24
CA ALA A 97 -12.44 10.72 -13.24
C ALA A 97 -12.15 12.22 -13.07
N PHE A 98 -13.13 12.99 -12.59
CA PHE A 98 -13.00 14.46 -12.46
C PHE A 98 -12.81 14.91 -11.01
N GLN A 99 -13.14 14.07 -10.03
CA GLN A 99 -13.09 14.45 -8.60
C GLN A 99 -11.85 13.88 -7.90
N VAL A 100 -11.38 12.70 -8.30
CA VAL A 100 -10.40 11.94 -7.53
C VAL A 100 -9.11 11.73 -8.32
N LEU A 101 -9.18 11.28 -9.58
CA LEU A 101 -7.99 11.09 -10.42
C LEU A 101 -7.11 12.36 -10.57
N PRO A 102 -7.65 13.59 -10.63
CA PRO A 102 -6.82 14.80 -10.71
C PRO A 102 -5.96 15.05 -9.45
N VAL A 103 -6.34 14.49 -8.30
CA VAL A 103 -5.53 14.55 -7.07
C VAL A 103 -4.18 13.87 -7.29
N VAL A 104 -4.16 12.76 -8.04
CA VAL A 104 -2.93 12.03 -8.39
C VAL A 104 -1.97 12.93 -9.16
N ILE A 105 -2.46 13.73 -10.11
CA ILE A 105 -1.66 14.67 -10.89
C ILE A 105 -0.97 15.69 -9.98
N PHE A 106 -1.72 16.28 -9.07
CA PHE A 106 -1.19 17.25 -8.12
C PHE A 106 -0.13 16.64 -7.18
N PHE A 107 -0.42 15.50 -6.56
CA PHE A 107 0.53 14.87 -5.62
C PHE A 107 1.79 14.35 -6.32
N SER A 108 1.70 13.88 -7.57
CA SER A 108 2.88 13.53 -8.37
C SER A 108 3.75 14.76 -8.66
N ALA A 109 3.17 15.88 -9.10
CA ALA A 109 3.89 17.13 -9.31
C ALA A 109 4.52 17.66 -8.01
N PHE A 110 3.77 17.64 -6.91
CA PHE A 110 4.25 18.07 -5.60
C PHE A 110 5.43 17.23 -5.10
N THR A 111 5.31 15.90 -5.21
CA THR A 111 6.38 14.97 -4.81
C THR A 111 7.64 15.16 -5.66
N ALA A 112 7.50 15.37 -6.98
CA ALA A 112 8.61 15.67 -7.87
C ALA A 112 9.35 16.96 -7.47
N VAL A 113 8.61 18.00 -7.07
CA VAL A 113 9.20 19.25 -6.55
C VAL A 113 9.97 19.03 -5.25
N LEU A 114 9.42 18.26 -4.30
CA LEU A 114 10.12 17.93 -3.06
C LEU A 114 11.40 17.13 -3.32
N TYR A 115 11.38 16.23 -4.31
CA TYR A 115 12.57 15.50 -4.75
C TYR A 115 13.60 16.42 -5.40
N HIS A 116 13.18 17.34 -6.28
CA HIS A 116 14.08 18.30 -6.92
C HIS A 116 14.84 19.16 -5.89
N PHE A 117 14.12 19.67 -4.88
CA PHE A 117 14.72 20.50 -3.83
C PHE A 117 15.56 19.73 -2.80
N GLY A 118 15.61 18.41 -2.85
CA GLY A 118 16.39 17.65 -1.88
C GLY A 118 15.68 17.43 -0.54
N ILE A 119 14.37 17.64 -0.44
CA ILE A 119 13.63 17.61 0.84
C ILE A 119 13.32 16.17 1.27
N LEU A 120 13.02 15.28 0.32
CA LEU A 120 12.68 13.88 0.63
C LEU A 120 13.92 13.03 0.95
N GLN A 121 15.07 13.36 0.35
CA GLN A 121 16.30 12.57 0.42
C GLN A 121 16.84 12.41 1.85
N PRO A 122 16.92 13.46 2.70
CA PRO A 122 17.32 13.30 4.10
C PRO A 122 16.42 12.34 4.87
N VAL A 123 15.10 12.40 4.63
CA VAL A 123 14.10 11.56 5.30
C VAL A 123 14.22 10.11 4.83
N VAL A 124 14.30 9.89 3.51
CA VAL A 124 14.52 8.57 2.91
C VAL A 124 15.82 7.94 3.42
N ARG A 125 16.92 8.71 3.49
CA ARG A 125 18.20 8.22 4.03
C ARG A 125 18.13 7.92 5.52
N LEU A 126 17.37 8.68 6.30
CA LEU A 126 17.17 8.41 7.72
C LEU A 126 16.51 7.05 7.91
N PHE A 127 15.39 6.80 7.22
CA PHE A 127 14.72 5.50 7.24
C PHE A 127 15.62 4.38 6.72
N ALA A 128 16.35 4.61 5.63
CA ALA A 128 17.26 3.60 5.06
C ALA A 128 18.36 3.21 6.05
N LYS A 129 18.95 4.19 6.74
CA LYS A 129 19.95 3.94 7.80
C LYS A 129 19.34 3.18 8.97
N LEU A 130 18.15 3.57 9.42
CA LEU A 130 17.44 2.94 10.54
C LEU A 130 17.13 1.47 10.21
N PHE A 131 16.51 1.22 9.05
CA PHE A 131 16.12 -0.12 8.61
C PHE A 131 17.34 -1.01 8.36
N ARG A 132 18.39 -0.50 7.69
CA ARG A 132 19.66 -1.21 7.51
C ARG A 132 20.29 -1.60 8.85
N TRP A 133 20.39 -0.65 9.78
CA TRP A 133 21.07 -0.86 11.05
C TRP A 133 20.33 -1.85 11.96
N LEU A 134 19.02 -1.68 12.12
CA LEU A 134 18.22 -2.52 13.00
C LEU A 134 18.01 -3.92 12.40
N MET A 135 17.52 -4.00 11.16
CA MET A 135 17.16 -5.28 10.54
C MET A 135 18.36 -6.01 9.93
N GLY A 136 19.50 -5.35 9.72
CA GLY A 136 20.69 -5.97 9.13
C GLY A 136 20.51 -6.35 7.66
N ILE A 137 19.67 -5.60 6.94
CA ILE A 137 19.45 -5.73 5.49
C ILE A 137 20.48 -4.91 4.69
N SER A 138 20.58 -5.14 3.39
CA SER A 138 21.52 -4.41 2.54
C SER A 138 21.17 -2.92 2.43
N GLY A 139 22.16 -2.09 2.10
CA GLY A 139 21.95 -0.67 1.89
C GLY A 139 20.97 -0.33 0.78
N ALA A 140 21.08 -1.02 -0.35
CA ALA A 140 20.28 -0.76 -1.52
C ALA A 140 18.82 -1.19 -1.30
N GLU A 141 18.55 -2.37 -0.72
CA GLU A 141 17.18 -2.77 -0.43
C GLU A 141 16.53 -1.90 0.66
N ALA A 142 17.29 -1.46 1.67
CA ALA A 142 16.83 -0.51 2.67
C ALA A 142 16.50 0.86 2.07
N LEU A 143 17.33 1.35 1.13
CA LEU A 143 17.12 2.62 0.44
C LEU A 143 15.88 2.57 -0.46
N CYS A 144 15.75 1.50 -1.26
CA CYS A 144 14.58 1.29 -2.12
C CYS A 144 13.29 1.18 -1.29
N GLY A 145 13.29 0.36 -0.24
CA GLY A 145 12.17 0.26 0.69
C GLY A 145 11.82 1.60 1.34
N SER A 146 12.81 2.37 1.77
CA SER A 146 12.55 3.69 2.38
C SER A 146 12.00 4.71 1.39
N ALA A 147 12.44 4.66 0.12
CA ALA A 147 11.87 5.48 -0.94
C ALA A 147 10.41 5.13 -1.23
N ASN A 148 10.03 3.84 -1.15
CA ASN A 148 8.66 3.34 -1.34
C ASN A 148 7.62 3.89 -0.34
N ILE A 149 8.05 4.55 0.73
CA ILE A 149 7.15 5.28 1.65
C ILE A 149 6.54 6.50 0.93
N PHE A 150 7.27 7.10 0.00
CA PHE A 150 6.91 8.36 -0.65
C PHE A 150 6.61 8.20 -2.14
N VAL A 151 7.37 7.34 -2.83
CA VAL A 151 7.20 7.09 -4.28
C VAL A 151 6.76 5.66 -4.53
N GLY A 152 6.29 5.35 -5.74
CA GLY A 152 5.83 4.01 -6.13
C GLY A 152 6.95 3.24 -6.82
N VAL A 153 6.69 2.82 -8.06
CA VAL A 153 7.66 2.09 -8.91
C VAL A 153 8.99 2.84 -9.07
N GLU A 154 8.98 4.15 -8.93
CA GLU A 154 10.16 5.02 -9.03
C GLU A 154 11.18 4.74 -7.93
N SER A 155 10.81 4.08 -6.83
CA SER A 155 11.75 3.64 -5.79
C SER A 155 12.88 2.75 -6.34
N ALA A 156 12.63 1.99 -7.40
CA ALA A 156 13.64 1.17 -8.06
C ALA A 156 14.67 2.03 -8.83
N LEU A 157 14.27 3.22 -9.30
CA LEU A 157 15.20 4.17 -9.94
C LEU A 157 16.24 4.70 -8.96
N VAL A 158 15.86 4.92 -7.71
CA VAL A 158 16.76 5.39 -6.63
C VAL A 158 17.96 4.46 -6.45
N VAL A 159 17.79 3.17 -6.74
CA VAL A 159 18.80 2.12 -6.61
C VAL A 159 19.22 1.51 -7.94
N ARG A 160 18.89 2.16 -9.07
CA ARG A 160 19.16 1.67 -10.42
C ARG A 160 20.61 1.18 -10.63
N PRO A 161 21.67 1.89 -10.17
CA PRO A 161 23.04 1.44 -10.35
C PRO A 161 23.36 0.08 -9.69
N TYR A 162 22.56 -0.32 -8.70
CA TYR A 162 22.79 -1.54 -7.90
C TYR A 162 21.94 -2.73 -8.36
N LEU A 163 20.83 -2.49 -9.06
CA LEU A 163 19.86 -3.54 -9.46
C LEU A 163 20.51 -4.71 -10.21
N ALA A 164 21.49 -4.45 -11.07
CA ALA A 164 22.18 -5.50 -11.82
C ALA A 164 22.99 -6.45 -10.91
N GLY A 165 23.57 -5.93 -9.83
CA GLY A 165 24.39 -6.67 -8.87
C GLY A 165 23.63 -7.17 -7.64
N MET A 166 22.34 -6.85 -7.51
CA MET A 166 21.52 -7.29 -6.38
C MET A 166 21.36 -8.81 -6.36
N THR A 167 21.35 -9.38 -5.15
CA THR A 167 21.00 -10.78 -4.94
C THR A 167 19.52 -11.03 -5.23
N ARG A 168 19.15 -12.30 -5.34
CA ARG A 168 17.75 -12.72 -5.50
C ARG A 168 16.87 -12.27 -4.34
N SER A 169 17.39 -12.28 -3.12
CA SER A 169 16.66 -11.85 -1.91
C SER A 169 16.49 -10.33 -1.87
N GLU A 170 17.49 -9.56 -2.31
CA GLU A 170 17.35 -8.10 -2.49
C GLU A 170 16.29 -7.76 -3.53
N LEU A 171 16.27 -8.44 -4.68
CA LEU A 171 15.23 -8.23 -5.70
C LEU A 171 13.84 -8.63 -5.20
N MET A 172 13.72 -9.72 -4.44
CA MET A 172 12.47 -10.10 -3.79
C MET A 172 11.98 -8.98 -2.86
N MET A 173 12.87 -8.38 -2.07
CA MET A 173 12.53 -7.27 -1.18
C MET A 173 12.11 -6.02 -1.97
N VAL A 174 12.81 -5.65 -3.04
CA VAL A 174 12.45 -4.51 -3.90
C VAL A 174 11.02 -4.67 -4.45
N LEU A 175 10.71 -5.84 -5.01
CA LEU A 175 9.37 -6.11 -5.57
C LEU A 175 8.30 -6.16 -4.47
N SER A 176 8.58 -6.84 -3.35
CA SER A 176 7.62 -6.98 -2.25
C SER A 176 7.32 -5.64 -1.59
N ALA A 177 8.33 -4.79 -1.37
CA ALA A 177 8.15 -3.47 -0.80
C ALA A 177 7.32 -2.55 -1.70
N GLY A 178 7.59 -2.56 -3.01
CA GLY A 178 6.81 -1.77 -3.95
C GLY A 178 5.33 -2.17 -3.96
N MET A 179 5.02 -3.46 -3.91
CA MET A 179 3.64 -3.95 -3.86
C MET A 179 2.99 -3.83 -2.47
N ALA A 180 3.78 -3.76 -1.39
CA ALA A 180 3.27 -3.68 -0.02
C ALA A 180 2.99 -2.25 0.45
N THR A 181 3.39 -1.24 -0.33
CA THR A 181 3.13 0.18 -0.02
C THR A 181 2.24 0.84 -1.07
N VAL A 182 1.82 2.06 -0.77
CA VAL A 182 1.15 2.97 -1.69
C VAL A 182 2.04 4.17 -1.95
N ALA A 183 1.99 4.72 -3.16
CA ALA A 183 2.66 5.97 -3.49
C ALA A 183 1.94 7.17 -2.84
N SER A 184 2.67 8.26 -2.60
CA SER A 184 2.06 9.52 -2.14
C SER A 184 1.00 10.06 -3.11
N SER A 185 1.18 9.81 -4.41
CA SER A 185 0.28 10.20 -5.48
C SER A 185 -1.10 9.57 -5.36
N THR A 186 -1.16 8.28 -5.01
CA THR A 186 -2.41 7.54 -4.78
C THR A 186 -2.96 7.73 -3.36
N LEU A 187 -2.10 8.02 -2.38
CA LEU A 187 -2.53 8.26 -0.99
C LEU A 187 -3.55 9.40 -0.89
N GLY A 188 -3.35 10.50 -1.64
CA GLY A 188 -4.32 11.60 -1.69
C GLY A 188 -5.72 11.17 -2.16
N MET A 189 -5.80 10.20 -3.07
CA MET A 189 -7.06 9.61 -3.52
C MET A 189 -7.76 8.82 -2.40
N TYR A 190 -7.06 7.97 -1.66
CA TYR A 190 -7.70 7.21 -0.58
C TYR A 190 -8.13 8.11 0.58
N VAL A 191 -7.36 9.17 0.85
CA VAL A 191 -7.74 10.21 1.82
C VAL A 191 -9.00 10.94 1.35
N SER A 192 -9.18 11.20 0.04
CA SER A 192 -10.39 11.86 -0.46
C SER A 192 -11.64 10.98 -0.35
N PHE A 193 -11.51 9.65 -0.49
CA PHE A 193 -12.61 8.71 -0.25
C PHE A 193 -13.02 8.65 1.22
N LEU A 194 -12.05 8.41 2.11
CA LEU A 194 -12.33 8.10 3.51
C LEU A 194 -12.40 9.32 4.42
N GLY A 195 -11.90 10.50 4.00
CA GLY A 195 -11.77 11.67 4.87
C GLY A 195 -13.08 12.18 5.46
N LYS A 196 -14.23 11.92 4.82
CA LYS A 196 -15.56 12.28 5.33
C LYS A 196 -16.01 11.39 6.51
N VAL A 197 -15.68 10.10 6.47
CA VAL A 197 -16.06 9.11 7.49
C VAL A 197 -14.96 8.87 8.52
N PHE A 198 -13.71 9.16 8.15
CA PHE A 198 -12.52 8.96 8.97
C PHE A 198 -11.58 10.18 8.85
N PRO A 199 -11.79 11.25 9.64
CA PRO A 199 -11.08 12.52 9.48
C PRO A 199 -9.55 12.47 9.66
N GLN A 200 -9.03 11.46 10.37
CA GLN A 200 -7.59 11.26 10.62
C GLN A 200 -6.94 10.26 9.66
N ILE A 201 -7.63 9.87 8.59
CA ILE A 201 -7.17 8.82 7.67
C ILE A 201 -5.81 9.13 7.03
N ALA A 202 -5.48 10.39 6.75
CA ALA A 202 -4.17 10.73 6.18
C ALA A 202 -3.02 10.34 7.12
N GLY A 203 -3.13 10.65 8.42
CA GLY A 203 -2.15 10.21 9.41
C GLY A 203 -2.04 8.68 9.49
N HIS A 204 -3.18 7.99 9.44
CA HIS A 204 -3.23 6.54 9.45
C HIS A 204 -2.57 5.91 8.20
N LEU A 205 -2.89 6.37 6.99
CA LEU A 205 -2.29 5.85 5.76
C LEU A 205 -0.80 6.12 5.66
N ILE A 206 -0.33 7.28 6.12
CA ILE A 206 1.11 7.57 6.17
C ILE A 206 1.82 6.62 7.14
N SER A 207 1.26 6.42 8.33
CA SER A 207 1.84 5.46 9.28
C SER A 207 1.79 4.03 8.76
N ALA A 208 0.74 3.63 8.04
CA ALA A 208 0.64 2.33 7.37
C ALA A 208 1.77 2.16 6.34
N SER A 209 2.05 3.17 5.50
CA SER A 209 3.17 3.12 4.55
C SER A 209 4.52 2.92 5.24
N VAL A 210 4.75 3.56 6.39
CA VAL A 210 5.99 3.37 7.16
C VAL A 210 6.07 1.98 7.80
N ILE A 211 4.97 1.45 8.33
CA ILE A 211 4.89 0.10 8.93
C ILE A 211 5.04 -0.99 7.86
N SER A 212 4.55 -0.75 6.63
CA SER A 212 4.61 -1.72 5.53
C SER A 212 6.03 -2.02 5.07
N ILE A 213 7.03 -1.15 5.32
CA ILE A 213 8.43 -1.44 4.97
C ILE A 213 9.02 -2.58 5.80
N PRO A 214 9.05 -2.52 7.15
CA PRO A 214 9.49 -3.65 7.94
C PRO A 214 8.58 -4.88 7.77
N ALA A 215 7.29 -4.72 7.47
CA ALA A 215 6.42 -5.84 7.11
C ALA A 215 6.88 -6.53 5.80
N ALA A 216 7.20 -5.75 4.77
CA ALA A 216 7.74 -6.25 3.51
C ALA A 216 9.11 -6.93 3.72
N VAL A 217 9.98 -6.38 4.58
CA VAL A 217 11.25 -7.03 4.94
C VAL A 217 11.01 -8.39 5.57
N VAL A 218 10.11 -8.48 6.55
CA VAL A 218 9.76 -9.76 7.20
C VAL A 218 9.29 -10.76 6.17
N MET A 219 8.32 -10.41 5.33
CA MET A 219 7.73 -11.34 4.37
C MET A 219 8.72 -11.73 3.27
N ALA A 220 9.45 -10.77 2.71
CA ALA A 220 10.45 -11.03 1.67
C ALA A 220 11.58 -11.91 2.18
N LYS A 221 12.14 -11.63 3.37
CA LYS A 221 13.26 -12.38 3.94
C LYS A 221 12.85 -13.74 4.53
N LEU A 222 11.58 -13.93 4.87
CA LEU A 222 11.03 -15.25 5.18
C LEU A 222 10.86 -16.09 3.91
N MET A 223 10.26 -15.52 2.86
CA MET A 223 9.93 -16.27 1.64
C MET A 223 11.15 -16.54 0.75
N VAL A 224 12.06 -15.58 0.62
CA VAL A 224 13.31 -15.72 -0.15
C VAL A 224 14.47 -15.21 0.72
N PRO A 225 15.02 -16.05 1.60
CA PRO A 225 16.13 -15.69 2.47
C PRO A 225 17.39 -15.31 1.69
N GLU A 226 18.25 -14.49 2.30
CA GLU A 226 19.51 -14.07 1.71
C GLU A 226 20.52 -15.23 1.71
N THR A 227 21.04 -15.61 0.53
CA THR A 227 21.99 -16.74 0.37
C THR A 227 23.34 -16.30 -0.18
N ALA A 228 23.44 -15.06 -0.66
CA ALA A 228 24.67 -14.45 -1.15
C ALA A 228 25.03 -13.24 -0.30
N TYR A 229 26.21 -12.65 -0.50
CA TYR A 229 26.61 -11.44 0.21
C TYR A 229 26.29 -10.20 -0.63
N PRO A 230 25.37 -9.32 -0.21
CA PRO A 230 25.02 -8.12 -0.97
C PRO A 230 26.19 -7.14 -1.13
N ALA A 231 26.30 -6.52 -2.32
CA ALA A 231 27.37 -5.57 -2.62
C ALA A 231 27.32 -4.29 -1.75
N THR A 232 26.13 -3.95 -1.24
CA THR A 232 25.91 -2.75 -0.41
C THR A 232 25.75 -3.09 1.08
N MET A 233 26.22 -4.25 1.53
CA MET A 233 26.19 -4.58 2.95
C MET A 233 26.95 -3.56 3.80
N GLY A 234 26.34 -3.16 4.92
CA GLY A 234 26.98 -2.31 5.92
C GLY A 234 26.96 -0.80 5.64
N THR A 235 26.61 -0.34 4.44
CA THR A 235 26.50 1.09 4.09
C THR A 235 25.17 1.38 3.42
N VAL A 236 24.68 2.64 3.45
CA VAL A 236 23.58 3.06 2.57
C VAL A 236 24.22 3.75 1.38
N PRO A 237 24.04 3.25 0.15
CA PRO A 237 24.62 3.86 -1.03
C PRO A 237 24.08 5.29 -1.26
N PRO A 238 24.82 6.15 -1.96
CA PRO A 238 24.25 7.39 -2.46
C PRO A 238 23.13 7.09 -3.45
N GLU A 239 22.09 7.92 -3.40
CA GLU A 239 21.02 7.92 -4.38
C GLU A 239 21.56 8.35 -5.76
N ASP A 240 20.90 7.90 -6.82
CA ASP A 240 21.25 8.29 -8.18
C ASP A 240 21.03 9.81 -8.40
N ALA A 241 22.13 10.54 -8.62
CA ALA A 241 22.10 11.99 -8.81
C ALA A 241 21.39 12.40 -10.11
N SER A 242 21.21 11.48 -11.06
CA SER A 242 20.49 11.74 -12.32
C SER A 242 18.99 11.94 -12.14
N LEU A 243 18.46 11.70 -10.94
CA LEU A 243 17.04 11.88 -10.62
C LEU A 243 16.63 13.34 -10.37
N LYS A 244 17.58 14.29 -10.33
CA LYS A 244 17.26 15.71 -10.18
C LYS A 244 16.82 16.32 -11.51
N SER A 245 15.58 16.85 -11.55
CA SER A 245 15.10 17.67 -12.67
C SER A 245 15.98 18.92 -12.86
N ARG A 246 15.97 19.48 -14.08
CA ARG A 246 16.81 20.64 -14.45
C ARG A 246 16.44 21.94 -13.73
N SER A 247 15.18 22.09 -13.35
CA SER A 247 14.66 23.25 -12.61
C SER A 247 13.40 22.85 -11.82
N ALA A 248 12.97 23.70 -10.88
CA ALA A 248 11.73 23.48 -10.16
C ALA A 248 10.51 23.43 -11.09
N MET A 249 10.47 24.28 -12.13
CA MET A 249 9.42 24.23 -13.14
C MET A 249 9.47 22.94 -13.97
N SER A 250 10.68 22.47 -14.30
CA SER A 250 10.85 21.16 -14.96
C SER A 250 10.31 20.03 -14.09
N ALA A 251 10.56 20.06 -12.78
CA ALA A 251 10.02 19.06 -11.84
C ALA A 251 8.49 19.09 -11.79
N VAL A 252 7.87 20.28 -11.80
CA VAL A 252 6.40 20.41 -11.89
C VAL A 252 5.87 19.80 -13.19
N ILE A 253 6.49 20.11 -14.33
CA ILE A 253 6.05 19.61 -15.65
C ILE A 253 6.20 18.09 -15.73
N GLU A 254 7.37 17.56 -15.37
CA GLU A 254 7.67 16.12 -15.37
C GLU A 254 6.71 15.38 -14.44
N GLY A 255 6.61 15.82 -13.17
CA GLY A 255 5.73 15.20 -12.19
C GLY A 255 4.23 15.30 -12.54
N SER A 256 3.80 16.38 -13.21
CA SER A 256 2.43 16.50 -13.71
C SER A 256 2.14 15.49 -14.81
N TRP A 257 3.05 15.30 -15.77
CA TRP A 257 2.88 14.32 -16.85
C TRP A 257 2.93 12.88 -16.34
N ASP A 258 3.79 12.59 -15.37
CA ASP A 258 3.81 11.29 -14.71
C ASP A 258 2.52 11.04 -13.94
N GLY A 259 1.99 12.06 -13.26
CA GLY A 259 0.68 12.04 -12.64
C GLY A 259 -0.47 11.80 -13.62
N VAL A 260 -0.45 12.43 -14.80
CA VAL A 260 -1.46 12.19 -15.87
C VAL A 260 -1.40 10.75 -16.36
N ARG A 261 -0.19 10.23 -16.65
CA ARG A 261 0.00 8.83 -17.07
C ARG A 261 -0.54 7.87 -16.00
N LEU A 262 -0.25 8.14 -14.73
CA LEU A 262 -0.75 7.34 -13.61
C LEU A 262 -2.28 7.41 -13.50
N ALA A 263 -2.86 8.61 -13.53
CA ALA A 263 -4.31 8.82 -13.46
C ALA A 263 -5.07 8.12 -14.62
N VAL A 264 -4.61 8.31 -15.86
CA VAL A 264 -5.17 7.64 -17.04
C VAL A 264 -4.96 6.13 -16.95
N GLY A 265 -3.80 5.69 -16.48
CA GLY A 265 -3.51 4.28 -16.25
C GLY A 265 -4.48 3.63 -15.26
N ILE A 266 -4.75 4.29 -14.13
CA ILE A 266 -5.76 3.85 -13.13
C ILE A 266 -7.14 3.77 -13.79
N GLY A 267 -7.59 4.83 -14.46
CA GLY A 267 -8.89 4.85 -15.13
C GLY A 267 -9.05 3.76 -16.19
N ALA A 268 -8.04 3.59 -17.06
CA ALA A 268 -8.03 2.56 -18.10
C ALA A 268 -8.04 1.16 -17.50
N LEU A 269 -7.24 0.93 -16.45
CA LEU A 269 -7.18 -0.35 -15.74
C LEU A 269 -8.52 -0.69 -15.09
N LEU A 270 -9.16 0.26 -14.41
CA LEU A 270 -10.48 0.06 -13.79
C LEU A 270 -11.55 -0.26 -14.83
N ILE A 271 -11.62 0.48 -15.94
CA ILE A 271 -12.57 0.22 -17.02
C ILE A 271 -12.39 -1.19 -17.57
N ALA A 272 -11.14 -1.56 -17.88
CA ALA A 272 -10.83 -2.87 -18.46
C ALA A 272 -11.11 -4.01 -17.48
N LEU A 273 -10.61 -3.92 -16.23
CA LEU A 273 -10.74 -4.99 -15.25
C LEU A 273 -12.17 -5.18 -14.77
N LEU A 274 -12.93 -4.12 -14.54
CA LEU A 274 -14.34 -4.23 -14.16
C LEU A 274 -15.17 -4.86 -15.29
N GLY A 275 -14.92 -4.47 -16.55
CA GLY A 275 -15.57 -5.08 -17.71
C GLY A 275 -15.22 -6.57 -17.86
N LEU A 276 -13.94 -6.93 -17.77
CA LEU A 276 -13.48 -8.31 -17.86
C LEU A 276 -14.01 -9.16 -16.69
N LEU A 277 -14.03 -8.61 -15.47
CA LEU A 277 -14.60 -9.27 -14.31
C LEU A 277 -16.09 -9.53 -14.50
N ALA A 278 -16.86 -8.57 -15.02
CA ALA A 278 -18.29 -8.75 -15.29
C ALA A 278 -18.55 -9.88 -16.30
N VAL A 279 -17.71 -10.00 -17.33
CA VAL A 279 -17.76 -11.12 -18.28
C VAL A 279 -17.43 -12.45 -17.59
N ALA A 280 -16.38 -12.47 -16.76
CA ALA A 280 -15.97 -13.65 -16.02
C ALA A 280 -17.05 -14.12 -15.02
N ASP A 281 -17.66 -13.18 -14.29
CA ASP A 281 -18.76 -13.42 -13.37
C ASP A 281 -20.01 -13.93 -14.09
N GLY A 282 -20.33 -13.37 -15.26
CA GLY A 282 -21.42 -13.84 -16.11
C GLY A 282 -21.22 -15.29 -16.57
N PHE A 283 -20.00 -15.63 -17.00
CA PHE A 283 -19.65 -17.00 -17.36
C PHE A 283 -19.70 -17.96 -16.16
N LEU A 284 -19.17 -17.55 -15.01
CA LEU A 284 -19.18 -18.35 -13.79
C LEU A 284 -20.62 -18.61 -13.31
N SER A 285 -21.46 -17.57 -13.30
CA SER A 285 -22.88 -17.69 -12.95
C SER A 285 -23.64 -18.61 -13.91
N PHE A 286 -23.34 -18.58 -15.21
CA PHE A 286 -23.91 -19.49 -16.19
C PHE A 286 -23.54 -20.97 -15.92
N VAL A 287 -22.26 -21.24 -15.63
CA VAL A 287 -21.79 -22.59 -15.30
C VAL A 287 -22.40 -23.08 -13.97
N ALA A 288 -22.42 -22.24 -12.94
CA ALA A 288 -23.01 -22.57 -11.64
C ALA A 288 -24.50 -22.91 -11.76
N GLY A 289 -25.25 -22.15 -12.57
CA GLY A 289 -26.66 -22.42 -12.86
C GLY A 289 -26.89 -23.78 -13.51
N LYS A 290 -26.00 -24.21 -14.42
CA LYS A 290 -26.08 -25.56 -15.03
C LYS A 290 -25.75 -26.70 -14.06
N LEU A 291 -24.91 -26.45 -13.06
CA LEU A 291 -24.53 -27.43 -12.05
C LEU A 291 -25.53 -27.53 -10.88
N GLY A 292 -26.66 -26.82 -10.95
CA GLY A 292 -27.66 -26.82 -9.89
C GLY A 292 -27.23 -26.08 -8.61
N ALA A 293 -26.10 -25.36 -8.66
CA ALA A 293 -25.65 -24.51 -7.56
C ALA A 293 -26.48 -23.21 -7.59
N GLY A 294 -27.63 -23.22 -6.91
CA GLY A 294 -28.50 -22.05 -6.80
C GLY A 294 -27.77 -20.90 -6.10
N GLY A 295 -27.34 -19.88 -6.85
CA GLY A 295 -26.69 -18.68 -6.33
C GLY A 295 -26.01 -17.86 -7.41
N ARG A 296 -25.86 -16.55 -7.18
CA ARG A 296 -25.02 -15.67 -8.01
C ARG A 296 -23.57 -15.86 -7.59
N PHE A 297 -22.84 -16.74 -8.26
CA PHE A 297 -21.41 -16.92 -8.03
C PHE A 297 -20.62 -15.86 -8.81
N SER A 298 -19.79 -15.10 -8.09
CA SER A 298 -18.80 -14.19 -8.67
C SER A 298 -17.40 -14.55 -8.22
N PHE A 299 -16.40 -14.19 -9.02
CA PHE A 299 -14.98 -14.32 -8.66
C PHE A 299 -14.66 -13.55 -7.38
N VAL A 300 -15.25 -12.38 -7.19
CA VAL A 300 -15.12 -11.59 -5.96
C VAL A 300 -15.67 -12.35 -4.75
N THR A 301 -16.80 -13.07 -4.89
CA THR A 301 -17.35 -13.91 -3.81
C THR A 301 -16.42 -15.06 -3.47
N LEU A 302 -15.87 -15.74 -4.48
CA LEU A 302 -14.92 -16.85 -4.28
C LEU A 302 -13.64 -16.39 -3.58
N LEU A 303 -13.07 -15.26 -4.02
CA LEU A 303 -11.91 -14.66 -3.35
C LEU A 303 -12.28 -14.17 -1.95
N GLY A 304 -13.47 -13.61 -1.77
CA GLY A 304 -14.00 -13.23 -0.47
C GLY A 304 -14.00 -14.41 0.51
N TRP A 305 -14.41 -15.59 0.06
CA TRP A 305 -14.37 -16.82 0.88
C TRP A 305 -12.95 -17.30 1.15
N LEU A 306 -12.07 -17.24 0.14
CA LEU A 306 -10.65 -17.59 0.31
C LEU A 306 -9.97 -16.70 1.35
N PHE A 307 -10.36 -15.43 1.43
CA PHE A 307 -9.80 -14.47 2.38
C PHE A 307 -10.41 -14.54 3.78
N ILE A 308 -11.56 -15.21 4.01
CA ILE A 308 -12.17 -15.36 5.36
C ILE A 308 -11.15 -15.74 6.44
N PRO A 309 -10.34 -16.81 6.30
CA PRO A 309 -9.38 -17.19 7.34
C PRO A 309 -8.34 -16.09 7.59
N LEU A 310 -7.85 -15.44 6.53
CA LEU A 310 -6.87 -14.36 6.65
C LEU A 310 -7.48 -13.11 7.30
N THR A 311 -8.74 -12.80 6.98
CA THR A 311 -9.50 -11.69 7.57
C THR A 311 -9.77 -11.93 9.05
N ALA A 312 -10.10 -13.16 9.43
CA ALA A 312 -10.30 -13.51 10.84
C ALA A 312 -9.02 -13.29 11.67
N LEU A 313 -7.84 -13.55 11.10
CA LEU A 313 -6.54 -13.29 11.77
C LEU A 313 -6.30 -11.80 12.05
N LEU A 314 -6.94 -10.88 11.31
CA LEU A 314 -6.83 -9.44 11.57
C LEU A 314 -7.51 -9.02 12.89
N GLY A 315 -8.30 -9.89 13.52
CA GLY A 315 -9.08 -9.56 14.71
C GLY A 315 -10.23 -8.59 14.42
N ILE A 316 -10.88 -8.79 13.28
CA ILE A 316 -12.13 -8.12 12.90
C ILE A 316 -13.32 -8.80 13.61
N ALA A 317 -14.34 -8.03 13.97
CA ALA A 317 -15.54 -8.56 14.62
C ALA A 317 -16.20 -9.64 13.73
N PRO A 318 -16.66 -10.78 14.29
CA PRO A 318 -17.21 -11.89 13.48
C PRO A 318 -18.33 -11.48 12.52
N ALA A 319 -19.18 -10.53 12.90
CA ALA A 319 -20.26 -10.00 12.06
C ALA A 319 -19.75 -9.24 10.82
N ASP A 320 -18.55 -8.67 10.89
CA ASP A 320 -17.94 -7.88 9.82
C ASP A 320 -17.01 -8.71 8.93
N VAL A 321 -16.61 -9.93 9.35
CA VAL A 321 -15.58 -10.74 8.67
C VAL A 321 -15.93 -11.02 7.22
N LEU A 322 -17.19 -11.31 6.90
CA LEU A 322 -17.58 -11.63 5.52
C LEU A 322 -17.48 -10.40 4.60
N THR A 323 -17.95 -9.24 5.07
CA THR A 323 -17.84 -7.97 4.34
C THR A 323 -16.38 -7.57 4.17
N ALA A 324 -15.59 -7.67 5.25
CA ALA A 324 -14.16 -7.39 5.24
C ALA A 324 -13.36 -8.33 4.32
N SER A 325 -13.70 -9.62 4.28
CA SER A 325 -13.00 -10.58 3.43
C SER A 325 -13.32 -10.37 1.96
N ARG A 326 -14.54 -9.93 1.62
CA ARG A 326 -14.88 -9.50 0.25
C ARG A 326 -13.97 -8.35 -0.21
N LEU A 327 -13.82 -7.30 0.58
CA LEU A 327 -12.97 -6.14 0.23
C LEU A 327 -11.50 -6.55 0.02
N LEU A 328 -10.96 -7.40 0.89
CA LEU A 328 -9.58 -7.89 0.78
C LEU A 328 -9.39 -8.85 -0.40
N GLY A 329 -10.39 -9.69 -0.70
CA GLY A 329 -10.38 -10.59 -1.84
C GLY A 329 -10.51 -9.85 -3.17
N GLU A 330 -11.44 -8.90 -3.25
CA GLU A 330 -11.67 -8.07 -4.43
C GLU A 330 -10.40 -7.30 -4.84
N ARG A 331 -9.64 -6.80 -3.86
CA ARG A 331 -8.36 -6.11 -4.08
C ARG A 331 -7.44 -6.87 -5.03
N VAL A 332 -7.36 -8.20 -4.89
CA VAL A 332 -6.42 -9.04 -5.65
C VAL A 332 -6.62 -8.86 -7.17
N ILE A 333 -7.86 -8.68 -7.60
CA ILE A 333 -8.22 -8.50 -9.01
C ILE A 333 -8.42 -7.03 -9.34
N LEU A 334 -9.21 -6.29 -8.55
CA LEU A 334 -9.71 -4.95 -8.90
C LEU A 334 -8.84 -3.81 -8.40
N THR A 335 -7.62 -4.08 -7.94
CA THR A 335 -6.74 -3.13 -7.24
C THR A 335 -7.33 -2.66 -5.91
N GLU A 336 -6.58 -1.90 -5.13
CA GLU A 336 -7.04 -1.32 -3.87
C GLU A 336 -8.00 -0.13 -4.04
N VAL A 337 -8.07 0.50 -5.22
CA VAL A 337 -8.93 1.67 -5.46
C VAL A 337 -10.41 1.35 -5.23
N VAL A 338 -10.92 0.25 -5.80
CA VAL A 338 -12.32 -0.16 -5.66
C VAL A 338 -12.67 -0.53 -4.22
N PRO A 339 -11.90 -1.40 -3.52
CA PRO A 339 -12.13 -1.69 -2.11
C PRO A 339 -12.06 -0.47 -1.19
N TYR A 340 -11.20 0.52 -1.45
CA TYR A 340 -11.18 1.75 -0.66
C TYR A 340 -12.45 2.58 -0.84
N GLN A 341 -12.98 2.64 -2.06
CA GLN A 341 -14.25 3.29 -2.35
C GLN A 341 -15.41 2.55 -1.66
N GLU A 342 -15.50 1.22 -1.83
CA GLU A 342 -16.54 0.41 -1.16
C GLU A 342 -16.43 0.51 0.37
N LEU A 343 -15.21 0.54 0.93
CA LEU A 343 -14.99 0.74 2.36
C LEU A 343 -15.56 2.09 2.85
N ALA A 344 -15.37 3.16 2.08
CA ALA A 344 -15.90 4.47 2.40
C ALA A 344 -17.44 4.49 2.35
N ASP A 345 -18.04 3.89 1.32
CA ASP A 345 -19.49 3.81 1.15
C ASP A 345 -20.14 2.97 2.26
N LEU A 346 -19.57 1.81 2.58
CA LEU A 346 -20.02 0.94 3.67
C LEU A 346 -19.89 1.61 5.03
N ALA A 347 -18.78 2.31 5.28
CA ALA A 347 -18.58 3.06 6.51
C ALA A 347 -19.60 4.20 6.65
N ALA A 348 -19.88 4.94 5.57
CA ALA A 348 -20.88 6.02 5.56
C ALA A 348 -22.30 5.49 5.82
N ALA A 349 -22.61 4.29 5.34
CA ALA A 349 -23.90 3.62 5.53
C ALA A 349 -24.05 2.92 6.90
N GLY A 350 -23.02 2.93 7.76
CA GLY A 350 -23.04 2.18 9.02
C GLY A 350 -23.01 0.65 8.82
N GLY A 351 -22.40 0.19 7.72
CA GLY A 351 -22.36 -1.23 7.32
C GLY A 351 -21.40 -2.10 8.14
N PHE A 352 -20.72 -1.55 9.14
CA PHE A 352 -19.83 -2.29 10.05
C PHE A 352 -20.32 -2.20 11.48
N SER A 353 -20.32 -3.33 12.18
CA SER A 353 -20.71 -3.45 13.58
C SER A 353 -19.63 -2.96 14.54
N ASP A 354 -18.34 -3.09 14.19
CA ASP A 354 -17.21 -2.58 14.97
C ASP A 354 -16.50 -1.43 14.22
N PRO A 355 -16.46 -0.21 14.78
CA PRO A 355 -15.69 0.91 14.22
C PRO A 355 -14.20 0.60 13.97
N ARG A 356 -13.60 -0.37 14.69
CA ARG A 356 -12.22 -0.84 14.42
C ARG A 356 -12.07 -1.41 13.03
N THR A 357 -13.13 -1.99 12.46
CA THR A 357 -13.07 -2.64 11.15
C THR A 357 -12.60 -1.67 10.08
N VAL A 358 -13.08 -0.42 10.09
CA VAL A 358 -12.64 0.61 9.13
C VAL A 358 -11.15 0.92 9.28
N VAL A 359 -10.65 1.03 10.52
CA VAL A 359 -9.22 1.28 10.78
C VAL A 359 -8.36 0.11 10.33
N VAL A 360 -8.74 -1.11 10.71
CA VAL A 360 -7.99 -2.33 10.36
C VAL A 360 -7.94 -2.53 8.84
N LEU A 361 -9.07 -2.36 8.16
CA LEU A 361 -9.13 -2.47 6.70
C LEU A 361 -8.36 -1.35 5.99
N SER A 362 -8.37 -0.12 6.52
CA SER A 362 -7.55 0.97 5.96
C SER A 362 -6.06 0.63 5.99
N TYR A 363 -5.57 -0.08 7.01
CA TYR A 363 -4.18 -0.53 7.05
C TYR A 363 -3.96 -1.76 6.17
N ALA A 364 -4.89 -2.72 6.19
CA ALA A 364 -4.79 -3.95 5.43
C ALA A 364 -4.89 -3.75 3.91
N LEU A 365 -5.60 -2.72 3.45
CA LEU A 365 -5.72 -2.32 2.05
C LEU A 365 -4.58 -1.40 1.60
N CYS A 366 -3.78 -0.85 2.52
CA CYS A 366 -2.70 0.09 2.21
C CYS A 366 -1.48 -0.62 1.59
N GLY A 367 -1.62 -0.97 0.31
CA GLY A 367 -0.55 -1.45 -0.55
C GLY A 367 -1.08 -1.92 -1.91
N PHE A 368 -0.26 -1.80 -2.95
CA PHE A 368 -0.53 -2.30 -4.31
C PHE A 368 -0.42 -3.83 -4.41
N ALA A 369 -1.06 -4.58 -3.51
CA ALA A 369 -0.97 -6.04 -3.45
C ALA A 369 -2.07 -6.68 -4.32
N HIS A 370 -1.94 -6.55 -5.65
CA HIS A 370 -2.89 -7.04 -6.65
C HIS A 370 -2.19 -7.55 -7.92
N ILE A 371 -2.88 -8.35 -8.75
CA ILE A 371 -2.25 -8.99 -9.92
C ILE A 371 -1.65 -7.97 -10.90
N ALA A 372 -2.33 -6.84 -11.13
CA ALA A 372 -1.82 -5.78 -12.00
C ALA A 372 -0.50 -5.16 -11.51
N SER A 373 -0.24 -5.14 -10.20
CA SER A 373 1.00 -4.57 -9.66
C SER A 373 2.21 -5.45 -9.97
N VAL A 374 2.03 -6.75 -10.21
CA VAL A 374 3.09 -7.63 -10.72
C VAL A 374 3.62 -7.07 -12.03
N ALA A 375 2.74 -6.74 -12.98
CA ALA A 375 3.17 -6.14 -14.25
C ALA A 375 3.87 -4.79 -14.05
N ILE A 376 3.38 -3.96 -13.11
CA ILE A 376 3.92 -2.63 -12.83
C ILE A 376 5.32 -2.72 -12.20
N PHE A 377 5.49 -3.45 -11.09
CA PHE A 377 6.76 -3.51 -10.37
C PHE A 377 7.79 -4.44 -11.01
N VAL A 378 7.37 -5.60 -11.55
CA VAL A 378 8.27 -6.48 -12.30
C VAL A 378 8.66 -5.82 -13.62
N GLY A 379 7.69 -5.30 -14.38
CA GLY A 379 7.94 -4.63 -15.65
C GLY A 379 8.78 -3.37 -15.49
N GLY A 380 8.44 -2.52 -14.51
CA GLY A 380 9.20 -1.32 -14.17
C GLY A 380 10.64 -1.64 -13.78
N THR A 381 10.85 -2.59 -12.86
CA THR A 381 12.21 -2.99 -12.46
C THR A 381 12.97 -3.64 -13.63
N ALA A 382 12.32 -4.48 -14.43
CA ALA A 382 12.95 -5.12 -15.59
C ALA A 382 13.32 -4.13 -16.69
N ALA A 383 12.60 -3.01 -16.84
CA ALA A 383 12.98 -1.95 -17.76
C ALA A 383 14.28 -1.25 -17.33
N LEU A 384 14.57 -1.20 -16.03
CA LEU A 384 15.82 -0.63 -15.49
C LEU A 384 17.01 -1.59 -15.60
N VAL A 385 16.74 -2.89 -15.50
CA VAL A 385 17.76 -3.96 -15.60
C VAL A 385 17.28 -5.10 -16.52
N PRO A 386 17.30 -4.90 -17.86
CA PRO A 386 16.79 -5.89 -18.80
C PRO A 386 17.45 -7.27 -18.70
N SER A 387 18.74 -7.30 -18.30
CA SER A 387 19.51 -8.54 -18.10
C SER A 387 18.95 -9.46 -17.01
N ARG A 388 18.13 -8.93 -16.08
CA ARG A 388 17.54 -9.69 -14.96
C ARG A 388 16.03 -9.95 -15.14
N ARG A 389 15.44 -9.64 -16.31
CA ARG A 389 14.00 -9.73 -16.58
C ARG A 389 13.38 -11.08 -16.21
N ASN A 390 14.03 -12.19 -16.60
CA ASN A 390 13.51 -13.53 -16.33
C ASN A 390 13.47 -13.85 -14.84
N GLU A 391 14.48 -13.42 -14.09
CA GLU A 391 14.52 -13.63 -12.64
C GLU A 391 13.43 -12.82 -11.93
N LEU A 392 13.25 -11.55 -12.32
CA LEU A 392 12.20 -10.68 -11.80
C LEU A 392 10.80 -11.26 -12.08
N ALA A 393 10.58 -11.80 -13.27
CA ALA A 393 9.33 -12.46 -13.64
C ALA A 393 9.03 -13.68 -12.76
N LEU A 394 10.05 -14.51 -12.47
CA LEU A 394 9.92 -15.65 -11.57
C LEU A 394 9.64 -15.25 -10.11
N LEU A 395 10.15 -14.09 -9.68
CA LEU A 395 9.89 -13.55 -8.34
C LEU A 395 8.51 -12.88 -8.22
N GLY A 396 7.94 -12.38 -9.32
CA GLY A 396 6.72 -11.56 -9.29
C GLY A 396 5.54 -12.16 -8.52
N GLY A 397 5.20 -13.43 -8.77
CA GLY A 397 4.11 -14.10 -8.07
C GLY A 397 4.39 -14.30 -6.57
N ARG A 398 5.65 -14.61 -6.21
CA ARG A 398 6.07 -14.72 -4.80
C ARG A 398 6.02 -13.35 -4.12
N ALA A 399 6.48 -12.30 -4.79
CA ALA A 399 6.46 -10.93 -4.28
C ALA A 399 5.03 -10.44 -4.01
N LEU A 400 4.06 -10.79 -4.88
CA LEU A 400 2.66 -10.48 -4.66
C LEU A 400 2.10 -11.15 -3.39
N VAL A 401 2.42 -12.43 -3.16
CA VAL A 401 2.04 -13.13 -1.93
C VAL A 401 2.70 -12.49 -0.71
N ALA A 402 4.00 -12.19 -0.77
CA ALA A 402 4.72 -11.50 0.30
C ALA A 402 4.10 -10.14 0.64
N ALA A 403 3.77 -9.35 -0.38
CA ALA A 403 3.12 -8.04 -0.22
C ALA A 403 1.70 -8.16 0.34
N THR A 404 0.94 -9.17 -0.08
CA THR A 404 -0.39 -9.45 0.47
C THR A 404 -0.29 -9.77 1.96
N LEU A 405 0.62 -10.65 2.36
CA LEU A 405 0.85 -10.98 3.77
C LEU A 405 1.39 -9.79 4.55
N ALA A 406 2.25 -8.95 3.95
CA ALA A 406 2.81 -7.76 4.57
C ALA A 406 1.71 -6.73 4.88
N THR A 407 0.82 -6.44 3.92
CA THR A 407 -0.30 -5.52 4.15
C THR A 407 -1.28 -6.05 5.19
N LEU A 408 -1.59 -7.35 5.19
CA LEU A 408 -2.38 -7.99 6.25
C LEU A 408 -1.68 -7.93 7.63
N MET A 409 -0.36 -8.06 7.66
CA MET A 409 0.44 -7.90 8.88
C MET A 409 0.38 -6.46 9.41
N THR A 410 0.46 -5.47 8.51
CA THR A 410 0.21 -4.04 8.82
C THR A 410 -1.21 -3.83 9.36
N GLY A 411 -2.22 -4.50 8.80
CA GLY A 411 -3.58 -4.53 9.31
C GLY A 411 -3.69 -5.13 10.73
N CYS A 412 -2.94 -6.20 11.01
CA CYS A 412 -2.85 -6.77 12.36
C CYS A 412 -2.26 -5.76 13.36
N VAL A 413 -1.26 -4.97 12.98
CA VAL A 413 -0.73 -3.89 13.84
C VAL A 413 -1.82 -2.91 14.23
N ALA A 414 -2.61 -2.44 13.25
CA ALA A 414 -3.77 -1.58 13.53
C ALA A 414 -4.78 -2.30 14.44
N GLY A 415 -5.06 -3.58 14.21
CA GLY A 415 -5.93 -4.39 15.06
C GLY A 415 -5.43 -4.52 16.50
N ILE A 416 -4.13 -4.69 16.72
CA ILE A 416 -3.56 -4.81 18.07
C ILE A 416 -3.75 -3.52 18.87
N PHE A 417 -3.58 -2.35 18.24
CA PHE A 417 -3.52 -1.09 18.97
C PHE A 417 -4.81 -0.26 18.92
N SER A 418 -5.62 -0.39 17.86
CA SER A 418 -6.86 0.36 17.68
C SER A 418 -7.93 -0.09 18.67
N ARG A 419 -8.66 0.89 19.22
CA ARG A 419 -9.84 0.69 20.07
C ARG A 419 -11.17 1.04 19.35
N GLY A 420 -11.11 1.39 18.07
CA GLY A 420 -12.29 1.74 17.26
C GLY A 420 -12.59 3.23 17.22
N GLU A 421 -11.78 4.03 17.90
CA GLU A 421 -11.88 5.47 17.83
C GLU A 421 -11.17 5.97 16.58
N ALA A 422 -11.81 6.90 15.86
CA ALA A 422 -11.17 7.66 14.79
C ALA A 422 -10.02 8.57 15.30
N MET A 423 -9.82 8.64 16.62
CA MET A 423 -8.71 9.33 17.25
C MET A 423 -7.54 8.37 17.48
N LEU A 424 -6.34 8.85 17.13
CA LEU A 424 -5.08 8.18 17.47
C LEU A 424 -4.86 7.97 18.99
N LEU A 425 -5.64 8.62 19.88
CA LEU A 425 -5.67 8.43 21.34
C LEU A 425 -6.92 9.10 21.97
N LEU A 426 -7.48 8.50 23.03
CA LEU A 426 -8.49 9.09 23.93
C LEU A 426 -8.05 10.46 24.50
N PRO A 427 -8.95 11.45 24.68
CA PRO A 427 -8.74 12.48 25.69
C PRO A 427 -8.71 11.76 27.05
N GLY A 428 -7.59 11.88 27.76
CA GLY A 428 -7.44 11.33 29.11
C GLY A 428 -8.38 11.97 30.11
#